data_AF-A0A6G1S6B2-F1
#
_entry.id   AF-A0A6G1S6B2-F1
#
_cell.length_a   1.000
_cell.length_b   1.000
_cell.length_c   1.000
_cell.angle_alpha   90.00
_cell.angle_beta   90.00
_cell.angle_gamma   90.00
#
_symmetry.space_group_name_H-M   'P 1'
#
loop_
_entity.id
_entity.type
_entity.pdbx_description
1 polymer ?
#
loop_
_entity_poly.entity_id
_entity_poly.type
_entity_poly.pdbx_seq_one_letter_code
_entity_poly.pdbx_strand_id
1 'polypeptide(L)'
;DKHYWTHCNPSLCVRLSSMQANNKTTTITNQHKTKNAALISSLLSLFFFLQLKKNLNPKPFDMSSSSSRDTFAAHYGETAKPSKSNSQVDKEMRGREMSEDPMLEYFRQKEREKQGTTSKDRPKYKGPYPTNRYNIRPGHRWDGVDRSNGFEKKLIDRESQKRAGQEESYRMATYDL
;
A
#
# COMPACT_ATOMS: atom_id res chain seq x y z
N ASP A 1 -29.24 52.39 26.30
CA ASP A 1 -28.86 53.16 25.11
C ASP A 1 -29.00 52.32 23.85
N LYS A 2 -29.88 52.77 22.96
CA LYS A 2 -30.36 52.09 21.76
C LYS A 2 -29.86 52.85 20.52
N HIS A 3 -29.43 52.08 19.49
CA HIS A 3 -29.43 52.40 18.05
C HIS A 3 -28.54 53.58 17.55
N TYR A 4 -28.05 53.75 16.31
CA TYR A 4 -28.19 53.19 14.94
C TYR A 4 -26.77 53.32 14.29
N TRP A 5 -26.28 52.53 13.32
CA TRP A 5 -26.69 52.48 11.91
C TRP A 5 -26.17 51.22 11.19
N THR A 6 -27.01 50.78 10.25
CA THR A 6 -26.81 49.90 9.10
C THR A 6 -25.49 50.07 8.36
N HIS A 7 -24.96 48.99 7.75
CA HIS A 7 -24.75 48.93 6.29
C HIS A 7 -24.58 47.48 5.80
N CYS A 8 -25.48 47.12 4.89
CA CYS A 8 -25.55 45.87 4.15
C CYS A 8 -24.64 45.97 2.91
N ASN A 9 -23.90 44.92 2.56
CA ASN A 9 -23.16 44.84 1.30
C ASN A 9 -23.92 43.91 0.32
N PRO A 10 -24.50 44.41 -0.78
CA PRO A 10 -25.50 43.71 -1.58
C PRO A 10 -24.92 43.08 -2.87
N SER A 11 -23.78 42.38 -2.82
CA SER A 11 -23.06 42.01 -4.05
C SER A 11 -22.79 40.52 -4.30
N LEU A 12 -23.19 39.58 -3.45
CA LEU A 12 -22.87 38.15 -3.70
C LEU A 12 -24.02 37.19 -3.43
N CYS A 13 -25.15 37.42 -4.09
CA CYS A 13 -26.23 36.42 -4.18
C CYS A 13 -26.84 36.39 -5.59
N VAL A 14 -26.34 35.51 -6.47
CA VAL A 14 -27.08 35.06 -7.67
C VAL A 14 -26.82 33.58 -7.95
N ARG A 15 -27.84 32.79 -7.61
CA ARG A 15 -28.49 31.66 -8.33
C ARG A 15 -27.67 30.48 -8.88
N LEU A 16 -27.95 29.32 -8.27
CA LEU A 16 -28.07 28.01 -8.90
C LEU A 16 -29.07 28.05 -10.08
N SER A 17 -28.70 27.53 -11.26
CA SER A 17 -29.63 26.89 -12.21
C SER A 17 -28.93 26.19 -13.38
N SER A 18 -29.45 25.00 -13.72
CA SER A 18 -29.47 24.32 -15.04
C SER A 18 -28.14 23.81 -15.63
N MET A 19 -27.89 22.49 -15.63
CA MET A 19 -28.12 21.57 -16.77
C MET A 19 -27.96 22.19 -18.17
N GLN A 20 -27.01 21.69 -18.96
CA GLN A 20 -27.24 21.15 -20.31
C GLN A 20 -25.95 20.59 -20.93
N ALA A 21 -26.00 19.30 -21.25
CA ALA A 21 -25.10 18.65 -22.20
C ALA A 21 -25.28 19.25 -23.58
N ASN A 22 -24.19 19.53 -24.32
CA ASN A 22 -24.25 19.92 -25.72
C ASN A 22 -23.09 19.31 -26.50
N ASN A 23 -23.47 18.32 -27.32
CA ASN A 23 -22.65 17.64 -28.31
C ASN A 23 -22.49 18.58 -29.50
N LYS A 24 -21.27 18.93 -29.91
CA LYS A 24 -21.05 19.53 -31.23
C LYS A 24 -19.81 18.95 -31.90
N THR A 25 -20.09 18.02 -32.79
CA THR A 25 -19.27 17.59 -33.91
C THR A 25 -18.83 18.80 -34.74
N THR A 26 -17.53 18.97 -34.94
CA THR A 26 -16.99 19.79 -36.03
C THR A 26 -16.08 18.92 -36.88
N THR A 27 -16.68 18.38 -37.94
CA THR A 27 -15.96 17.86 -39.09
C THR A 27 -15.60 19.07 -39.95
N ILE A 28 -14.33 19.46 -39.97
CA ILE A 28 -13.80 20.34 -41.02
C ILE A 28 -12.78 19.51 -41.79
N THR A 29 -13.19 19.21 -43.01
CA THR A 29 -12.41 18.63 -44.10
C THR A 29 -11.17 19.47 -44.37
N ASN A 30 -10.03 18.84 -44.66
CA ASN A 30 -9.19 19.33 -45.74
C ASN A 30 -8.45 18.17 -46.41
N GLN A 31 -9.02 17.83 -47.55
CA GLN A 31 -8.40 17.17 -48.69
C GLN A 31 -7.00 17.73 -48.90
N HIS A 32 -5.96 16.90 -48.85
CA HIS A 32 -4.86 16.91 -49.81
C HIS A 32 -3.96 15.70 -49.51
N LYS A 33 -3.45 15.10 -50.58
CA LYS A 33 -2.47 13.98 -50.60
C LYS A 33 -3.06 12.56 -50.62
N THR A 34 -4.11 12.39 -51.42
CA THR A 34 -4.37 11.13 -52.12
C THR A 34 -3.27 10.92 -53.18
N LYS A 35 -2.43 9.90 -52.97
CA LYS A 35 -1.69 9.10 -53.99
C LYS A 35 -0.63 8.20 -53.35
N ASN A 36 -0.08 8.54 -52.17
CA ASN A 36 0.94 7.72 -51.49
C ASN A 36 0.45 7.01 -50.21
N ALA A 37 -0.75 7.34 -49.71
CA ALA A 37 -1.27 6.74 -48.47
C ALA A 37 -1.63 5.25 -48.61
N ALA A 38 -2.11 4.82 -49.78
CA ALA A 38 -2.49 3.42 -50.02
C ALA A 38 -1.28 2.47 -50.12
N LEU A 39 -0.15 2.95 -50.66
CA LEU A 39 1.09 2.17 -50.71
C LEU A 39 1.74 2.07 -49.32
N ILE A 40 1.70 3.14 -48.53
CA ILE A 40 2.24 3.15 -47.17
C ILE A 40 1.37 2.31 -46.23
N SER A 41 0.04 2.36 -46.33
CA SER A 41 -0.84 1.49 -45.52
C SER A 41 -0.73 0.01 -45.91
N SER A 42 -0.55 -0.29 -47.20
CA SER A 42 -0.31 -1.65 -47.71
C SER A 42 1.03 -2.20 -47.20
N LEU A 43 2.11 -1.41 -47.28
CA LEU A 43 3.42 -1.81 -46.77
C LEU A 43 3.45 -1.94 -45.24
N LEU A 44 2.77 -1.06 -44.49
CA LEU A 44 2.69 -1.14 -43.02
C LEU A 44 1.86 -2.34 -42.55
N SER A 45 0.79 -2.69 -43.29
CA SER A 45 0.00 -3.91 -43.08
C SER A 45 0.82 -5.17 -43.37
N LEU A 46 1.54 -5.22 -44.50
CA LEU A 46 2.45 -6.31 -44.84
C LEU A 46 3.61 -6.45 -43.84
N PHE A 47 4.16 -5.34 -43.34
CA PHE A 47 5.23 -5.36 -42.31
C PHE A 47 4.71 -5.84 -40.94
N PHE A 48 3.49 -5.46 -40.55
CA PHE A 48 2.83 -5.96 -39.34
C PHE A 48 2.48 -7.46 -39.47
N PHE A 49 2.01 -7.90 -40.64
CA PHE A 49 1.74 -9.33 -40.92
C PHE A 49 3.04 -10.17 -40.97
N LEU A 50 4.15 -9.59 -41.45
CA LEU A 50 5.48 -10.21 -41.43
C LEU A 50 6.13 -10.23 -40.03
N GLN A 51 5.71 -9.35 -39.11
CA GLN A 51 6.08 -9.40 -37.69
C GLN A 51 5.30 -10.48 -36.91
N LEU A 52 4.02 -10.72 -37.27
CA LEU A 52 3.21 -11.77 -36.65
C LEU A 52 3.64 -13.20 -37.04
N LYS A 53 4.29 -13.41 -38.20
CA LYS A 53 4.79 -14.74 -38.61
C LYS A 53 6.12 -15.17 -37.98
N LYS A 54 6.85 -14.27 -37.30
CA LYS A 54 8.11 -14.64 -36.61
C LYS A 54 7.91 -15.24 -35.21
N ASN A 55 6.67 -15.40 -34.75
CA ASN A 55 6.35 -15.99 -33.45
C ASN A 55 5.32 -17.12 -33.55
N LEU A 56 5.35 -17.90 -34.64
CA LEU A 56 4.48 -19.06 -34.85
C LEU A 56 5.21 -20.41 -34.78
N ASN A 57 6.32 -20.45 -34.03
CA ASN A 57 6.79 -21.71 -33.47
C ASN A 57 7.23 -21.39 -32.04
N PRO A 58 6.37 -21.55 -31.00
CA PRO A 58 6.92 -21.81 -29.70
C PRO A 58 7.88 -22.99 -29.87
N LYS A 59 9.11 -22.87 -29.36
CA LYS A 59 9.97 -24.04 -29.22
C LYS A 59 9.10 -25.14 -28.59
N PRO A 60 9.12 -26.38 -29.12
CA PRO A 60 8.37 -27.45 -28.49
C PRO A 60 8.70 -27.41 -27.00
N PHE A 61 7.68 -27.46 -26.15
CA PHE A 61 7.89 -27.72 -24.75
C PHE A 61 8.53 -29.10 -24.69
N ASP A 62 9.85 -29.15 -24.63
CA ASP A 62 10.62 -30.35 -24.41
C ASP A 62 10.22 -30.89 -23.03
N MET A 63 9.26 -31.80 -23.04
CA MET A 63 8.86 -32.62 -21.89
C MET A 63 9.95 -33.66 -21.55
N SER A 64 11.22 -33.36 -21.86
CA SER A 64 12.35 -34.29 -21.72
C SER A 64 13.64 -33.64 -21.24
N SER A 65 13.65 -32.35 -20.84
CA SER A 65 14.85 -31.74 -20.24
C SER A 65 14.63 -30.75 -19.10
N SER A 66 13.42 -30.62 -18.54
CA SER A 66 13.29 -30.04 -17.20
C SER A 66 13.36 -31.17 -16.18
N SER A 67 14.46 -31.24 -15.43
CA SER A 67 14.54 -31.95 -14.17
C SER A 67 13.24 -31.73 -13.38
N SER A 68 12.34 -32.72 -13.34
CA SER A 68 11.10 -32.65 -12.56
C SER A 68 11.33 -32.50 -11.05
N ARG A 69 12.60 -32.47 -10.61
CA ARG A 69 13.00 -32.13 -9.25
C ARG A 69 13.02 -30.62 -8.99
N ASP A 70 13.10 -29.80 -10.03
CA ASP A 70 13.31 -28.35 -9.89
C ASP A 70 11.98 -27.59 -9.73
N THR A 71 10.86 -28.15 -10.22
CA THR A 71 9.53 -27.51 -10.12
C THR A 71 8.86 -27.72 -8.75
N PHE A 72 9.10 -28.87 -8.10
CA PHE A 72 8.53 -29.16 -6.78
C PHE A 72 9.19 -28.32 -5.67
N ALA A 73 10.52 -28.21 -5.70
CA ALA A 73 11.26 -27.38 -4.77
C ALA A 73 11.01 -25.88 -5.01
N ALA A 74 10.81 -25.44 -6.26
CA ALA A 74 10.44 -24.05 -6.54
C ALA A 74 9.01 -23.70 -6.07
N HIS A 75 8.04 -24.61 -6.25
CA HIS A 75 6.64 -24.38 -5.87
C HIS A 75 6.41 -24.37 -4.35
N TYR A 76 7.09 -25.24 -3.60
CA TYR A 76 6.93 -25.34 -2.15
C TYR A 76 8.05 -24.67 -1.34
N GLY A 77 9.23 -24.49 -1.92
CA GLY A 77 10.40 -23.91 -1.26
C GLY A 77 10.28 -22.42 -0.98
N GLU A 78 9.48 -21.68 -1.74
CA GLU A 78 9.22 -20.25 -1.48
C GLU A 78 8.27 -20.05 -0.28
N THR A 79 7.41 -21.04 0.00
CA THR A 79 6.41 -20.97 1.09
C THR A 79 6.87 -21.62 2.39
N ALA A 80 7.92 -22.44 2.35
CA ALA A 80 8.49 -23.07 3.53
C ALA A 80 9.44 -22.11 4.26
N LYS A 81 8.90 -21.34 5.21
CA LYS A 81 9.75 -20.64 6.19
C LYS A 81 10.61 -21.69 6.91
N PRO A 82 11.95 -21.61 6.88
CA PRO A 82 12.77 -22.56 7.60
C PRO A 82 12.39 -22.51 9.08
N SER A 83 12.13 -23.67 9.67
CA SER A 83 11.94 -23.77 11.12
C SER A 83 13.21 -23.22 11.77
N LYS A 84 13.08 -22.22 12.64
CA LYS A 84 14.22 -21.69 13.40
C LYS A 84 14.87 -22.86 14.14
N SER A 85 16.19 -22.98 14.04
CA SER A 85 16.90 -24.00 14.81
C SER A 85 16.81 -23.68 16.31
N ASN A 86 16.83 -24.70 17.17
CA ASN A 86 16.75 -24.52 18.63
C ASN A 86 17.76 -23.47 19.12
N SER A 87 19.00 -23.51 18.60
CA SER A 87 20.05 -22.54 18.92
C SER A 87 19.68 -21.08 18.56
N GLN A 88 18.96 -20.86 17.46
CA GLN A 88 18.52 -19.51 17.06
C GLN A 88 17.40 -19.00 17.97
N VAL A 89 16.44 -19.87 18.30
CA VAL A 89 15.34 -19.54 19.22
C VAL A 89 15.90 -19.22 20.61
N ASP A 90 16.83 -20.02 21.11
CA ASP A 90 17.46 -19.82 22.41
C ASP A 90 18.19 -18.48 22.49
N LYS A 91 18.90 -18.08 21.43
CA LYS A 91 19.56 -16.77 21.35
C LYS A 91 18.56 -15.62 21.37
N GLU A 92 17.46 -15.74 20.63
CA GLU A 92 16.41 -14.72 20.61
C GLU A 92 15.73 -14.58 21.98
N MET A 93 15.38 -15.70 22.61
CA MET A 93 14.73 -15.72 23.92
C MET A 93 15.62 -15.12 25.02
N ARG A 94 16.92 -15.43 25.00
CA ARG A 94 17.91 -14.83 25.91
C ARG A 94 18.08 -13.32 25.73
N GLY A 95 17.81 -12.81 24.52
CA GLY A 95 17.90 -11.38 24.22
C GLY A 95 16.66 -10.57 24.60
N ARG A 96 15.57 -11.22 25.03
CA ARG A 96 14.35 -10.52 25.44
C ARG A 96 14.55 -9.90 26.81
N GLU A 97 14.32 -8.60 26.90
CA GLU A 97 14.29 -7.90 28.18
C GLU A 97 13.07 -8.33 28.99
N MET A 98 13.27 -8.69 30.26
CA MET A 98 12.21 -9.01 31.22
C MET A 98 12.08 -7.88 32.23
N SER A 99 10.90 -7.26 32.35
CA SER A 99 10.69 -6.08 33.22
C SER A 99 11.00 -6.31 34.69
N GLU A 100 10.76 -7.53 35.18
CA GLU A 100 10.86 -7.89 36.61
C GLU A 100 12.27 -8.35 37.04
N ASP A 101 13.27 -8.32 36.15
CA ASP A 101 14.65 -8.70 36.51
C ASP A 101 15.37 -7.53 37.21
N PRO A 102 15.84 -7.68 38.46
CA PRO A 102 16.60 -6.64 39.16
C PRO A 102 17.89 -6.23 38.44
N MET A 103 18.45 -7.06 37.56
CA MET A 103 19.67 -6.78 36.79
C MET A 103 19.39 -5.97 35.50
N LEU A 104 18.13 -5.79 35.09
CA LEU A 104 17.77 -5.16 33.82
C LEU A 104 18.32 -3.73 33.68
N GLU A 105 18.30 -2.95 34.76
CA GLU A 105 18.75 -1.55 34.72
C GLU A 105 20.25 -1.45 34.42
N TYR A 106 21.04 -2.37 34.96
CA TYR A 106 22.48 -2.47 34.66
C TYR A 106 22.72 -2.78 33.18
N PHE A 107 21.98 -3.72 32.60
CA PHE A 107 22.08 -4.01 31.17
C PHE A 107 21.71 -2.80 30.30
N ARG A 108 20.65 -2.07 30.64
CA ARG A 108 20.26 -0.84 29.92
C ARG A 108 21.31 0.26 30.01
N GLN A 109 21.95 0.42 31.16
CA GLN A 109 23.06 1.37 31.32
C GLN A 109 24.23 0.98 30.39
N LYS A 110 24.63 -0.29 30.42
CA LYS A 110 25.71 -0.82 29.59
C LYS A 110 25.43 -0.68 28.09
N GLU A 111 24.20 -0.89 27.64
CA GLU A 111 23.82 -0.70 26.23
C GLU A 111 23.83 0.78 25.82
N ARG A 112 23.40 1.70 26.70
CA ARG A 112 23.48 3.16 26.47
C ARG A 112 24.93 3.63 26.26
N GLU A 113 25.88 3.11 27.04
CA GLU A 113 27.31 3.41 26.90
C GLU A 113 27.88 2.95 25.55
N LYS A 114 27.49 1.75 25.08
CA LYS A 114 27.91 1.23 23.77
C LYS A 114 27.30 1.99 22.58
N GLN A 115 26.04 2.43 22.70
CA GLN A 115 25.35 3.13 21.62
C GLN A 115 25.87 4.54 21.38
N GLY A 116 26.47 5.19 22.39
CA GLY A 116 27.06 6.52 22.26
C GLY A 116 28.16 6.64 21.20
N THR A 117 28.77 5.51 20.78
CA THR A 117 29.87 5.50 19.80
C THR A 117 29.42 5.19 18.37
N THR A 118 28.19 4.71 18.16
CA THR A 118 27.81 4.03 16.91
C THR A 118 26.69 4.78 16.18
N SER A 119 27.10 5.68 15.28
CA SER A 119 26.30 6.32 14.22
C SER A 119 25.11 7.19 14.64
N LYS A 120 25.09 8.43 14.16
CA LYS A 120 24.03 9.41 14.44
C LYS A 120 22.78 9.05 13.64
N ASP A 121 21.92 8.24 14.25
CA ASP A 121 20.61 7.86 13.72
C ASP A 121 19.81 9.10 13.28
N ARG A 122 19.06 8.99 12.18
CA ARG A 122 18.14 10.06 11.75
C ARG A 122 17.15 10.33 12.89
N PRO A 123 16.84 11.62 13.20
CA PRO A 123 15.89 11.93 14.25
C PRO A 123 14.53 11.27 13.94
N LYS A 124 13.93 10.68 14.98
CA LYS A 124 12.61 10.03 14.93
C LYS A 124 11.62 10.88 15.73
N TYR A 125 10.35 10.85 15.36
CA TYR A 125 9.31 11.49 16.15
C TYR A 125 9.18 10.84 17.54
N LYS A 126 9.09 11.67 18.59
CA LYS A 126 9.10 11.25 20.01
C LYS A 126 7.71 11.23 20.66
N GLY A 127 6.73 11.90 20.08
CA GLY A 127 5.38 12.03 20.66
C GLY A 127 4.46 10.84 20.37
N PRO A 128 3.27 10.80 20.99
CA PRO A 128 2.22 9.86 20.62
C PRO A 128 1.70 10.17 19.21
N TYR A 129 1.33 9.14 18.46
CA TYR A 129 0.79 9.28 17.10
C TYR A 129 -0.32 8.23 16.88
N PRO A 130 -1.31 8.52 16.01
CA PRO A 130 -2.37 7.59 15.72
C PRO A 130 -1.84 6.35 15.00
N THR A 131 -2.42 5.19 15.29
CA THR A 131 -2.08 3.92 14.64
C THR A 131 -2.56 3.93 13.19
N ASN A 132 -1.74 3.36 12.30
CA ASN A 132 -1.99 3.22 10.87
C ASN A 132 -1.82 1.75 10.51
N ARG A 133 -2.64 1.24 9.58
CA ARG A 133 -2.50 -0.10 8.96
C ARG A 133 -1.07 -0.49 8.57
N TYR A 134 -0.25 0.46 8.17
CA TYR A 134 1.12 0.20 7.71
C TYR A 134 2.19 0.30 8.80
N ASN A 135 1.82 0.60 10.05
CA ASN A 135 2.75 0.80 11.18
C ASN A 135 3.90 1.80 10.89
N ILE A 136 3.68 2.74 9.97
CA ILE A 136 4.66 3.76 9.60
C ILE A 136 4.66 4.86 10.66
N ARG A 137 5.83 5.19 11.19
CA ARG A 137 6.01 6.30 12.13
C ARG A 137 5.98 7.65 11.39
N PRO A 138 5.40 8.69 12.00
CA PRO A 138 5.48 10.03 11.44
C PRO A 138 6.94 10.52 11.41
N GLY A 139 7.22 11.46 10.51
CA GLY A 139 8.52 12.12 10.42
C GLY A 139 8.81 12.97 11.67
N HIS A 140 10.09 13.23 11.94
CA HIS A 140 10.52 13.94 13.16
C HIS A 140 10.01 15.39 13.27
N ARG A 141 9.53 15.99 12.17
CA ARG A 141 9.02 17.37 12.10
C ARG A 141 7.50 17.45 12.20
N TRP A 142 6.83 16.30 12.33
CA TRP A 142 5.38 16.30 12.48
C TRP A 142 4.99 17.01 13.78
N ASP A 143 3.93 17.81 13.73
CA ASP A 143 3.49 18.65 14.84
C ASP A 143 2.68 17.89 15.91
N GLY A 144 2.28 16.65 15.61
CA GLY A 144 1.44 15.83 16.49
C GLY A 144 -0.06 16.06 16.32
N VAL A 145 -0.48 16.98 15.45
CA VAL A 145 -1.91 17.25 15.21
C VAL A 145 -2.42 16.33 14.11
N ASP A 146 -3.42 15.52 14.46
CA ASP A 146 -4.13 14.67 13.50
C ASP A 146 -5.04 15.54 12.60
N ARG A 147 -4.75 15.54 11.29
CA ARG A 147 -5.54 16.23 10.25
C ARG A 147 -6.27 15.23 9.33
N SER A 148 -6.48 14.01 9.80
CA SER A 148 -7.16 12.97 9.04
C SER A 148 -8.68 13.16 9.01
N ASN A 149 -9.34 12.41 8.14
CA ASN A 149 -10.81 12.27 8.12
C ASN A 149 -11.33 11.21 9.14
N GLY A 150 -10.45 10.64 9.97
CA GLY A 150 -10.77 9.57 10.90
C GLY A 150 -10.99 8.19 10.27
N PHE A 151 -10.61 7.97 9.00
CA PHE A 151 -10.78 6.68 8.31
C PHE A 151 -10.05 5.53 9.01
N GLU A 152 -8.77 5.71 9.35
CA GLU A 152 -7.96 4.66 10.00
C GLU A 152 -8.54 4.27 11.36
N LYS A 153 -9.01 5.25 12.15
CA LYS A 153 -9.72 4.98 13.41
C LYS A 153 -10.97 4.12 13.20
N LYS A 154 -11.86 4.53 12.28
CA LYS A 154 -13.10 3.79 11.97
C LYS A 154 -12.81 2.37 11.45
N LEU A 155 -11.72 2.20 10.72
CA LEU A 155 -11.33 0.89 10.19
C LEU A 155 -10.91 -0.05 11.31
N ILE A 156 -10.05 0.41 12.22
CA ILE A 156 -9.58 -0.36 13.37
C ILE A 156 -10.75 -0.71 14.30
N ASP A 157 -11.65 0.25 14.56
CA ASP A 157 -12.84 0.03 15.38
C ASP A 157 -13.73 -1.07 14.78
N ARG A 158 -13.97 -1.02 13.45
CA ARG A 158 -14.75 -2.05 12.74
C ARG A 158 -14.10 -3.42 12.81
N GLU A 159 -12.78 -3.49 12.64
CA GLU A 159 -12.04 -4.75 12.70
C GLU A 159 -12.08 -5.36 14.11
N SER A 160 -11.93 -4.52 15.14
CA SER A 160 -12.06 -4.93 16.55
C SER A 160 -13.46 -5.46 16.84
N GLN A 161 -14.51 -4.76 16.42
CA GLN A 161 -15.91 -5.22 16.58
C GLN A 161 -16.17 -6.54 15.88
N LYS A 162 -15.65 -6.70 14.65
CA LYS A 162 -15.78 -7.96 13.90
C LYS A 162 -15.09 -9.11 14.63
N ARG A 163 -13.90 -8.88 15.16
CA ARG A 163 -13.14 -9.91 15.91
C ARG A 163 -13.86 -10.29 17.21
N ALA A 164 -14.37 -9.31 17.96
CA ALA A 164 -15.14 -9.55 19.17
C ALA A 164 -16.40 -10.39 18.88
N GLY A 165 -17.17 -10.05 17.85
CA GLY A 165 -18.35 -10.82 17.46
C GLY A 165 -18.03 -12.25 17.00
N GLN A 166 -16.91 -12.45 16.30
CA GLN A 166 -16.44 -13.79 15.91
C GLN A 166 -16.09 -14.64 17.14
N GLU A 167 -15.36 -14.07 18.09
CA GLU A 167 -14.98 -14.75 19.34
C GLU A 167 -16.20 -15.10 20.19
N GLU A 168 -17.17 -14.19 20.31
CA GLU A 168 -18.44 -14.46 20.98
C GLU A 168 -19.20 -15.58 20.27
N SER A 169 -19.35 -15.52 18.95
CA SER A 169 -20.05 -16.56 18.18
C SER A 169 -19.40 -17.94 18.33
N TYR A 170 -18.06 -17.99 18.34
CA TYR A 170 -17.32 -19.22 18.55
C TYR A 170 -17.54 -19.75 19.96
N ARG A 171 -17.42 -18.87 20.98
CA ARG A 171 -17.63 -19.23 22.38
C ARG A 171 -19.03 -19.83 22.58
N MET A 172 -20.06 -19.19 22.02
CA MET A 172 -21.43 -19.70 22.09
C MET A 172 -21.60 -21.03 21.36
N ALA A 173 -21.07 -21.17 20.15
CA ALA A 173 -21.15 -22.42 19.40
C ALA A 173 -20.44 -23.59 20.09
N THR A 174 -19.44 -23.31 20.92
CA THR A 174 -18.68 -24.34 21.63
C THR A 174 -19.37 -24.81 22.91
N TYR A 175 -20.25 -24.01 23.53
CA TYR A 175 -20.90 -24.38 24.80
C TYR A 175 -21.91 -25.53 24.68
N ASP A 176 -22.45 -25.77 23.48
CA ASP A 176 -23.45 -26.81 23.21
C ASP A 176 -22.84 -28.14 22.71
N LEU A 177 -21.50 -28.23 22.61
CA LEU A 177 -20.74 -29.43 22.24
C LEU A 177 -20.23 -30.18 23.48
#